data_AF-A0A5D2QUJ4-F1
#
_entry.id   AF-A0A5D2QUJ4-F1
#
_cell.length_a   1.000
_cell.length_b   1.000
_cell.length_c   1.000
_cell.angle_alpha   90.00
_cell.angle_beta   90.00
_cell.angle_gamma   90.00
#
_symmetry.space_group_name_H-M   'P 1'
#
loop_
_entity.id
_entity.type
_entity.pdbx_description
1 polymer ?
#
loop_
_entity_poly.entity_id
_entity_poly.type
_entity_poly.pdbx_seq_one_letter_code
_entity_poly.pdbx_strand_id
1 'polypeptide(L)'
;MSSKTQAMVPVIDFSNQNLKAGSPEWDFVKSQIREALEEYGCFEALFDPILELRKAVFGALQEVFDLPLETKKLCVSDKPFRGYSCSPSGLFQSMAVDDAHIAENIEQCLTTSLWPQGNISFSKTLASFIQLTSDLEKKILKMILESFGLEKYMDELTDTTNYQLRIMKYEKPKTKEQTMMAPAHCDQNMMTLLYQDEVNGLEIQNKYGEWMNMKLSSSSFIVMIGECLSVWLNGRLSSPYHRVMMKGNDDRYSLGLFTRPREGYVIKVPNELVDDNNPILFKPHDHEEFLKIFSSEMAKADFKSGVVISRLKAYCSV
;
A
#
# COMPACT_ATOMS: atom_id res chain seq x y z
N MET A 1 29.63 -20.95 -14.11
CA MET A 1 28.48 -20.01 -14.21
C MET A 1 27.63 -20.25 -12.96
N SER A 2 27.72 -19.38 -11.95
CA SER A 2 26.87 -19.53 -10.77
C SER A 2 25.44 -19.22 -11.18
N SER A 3 24.53 -20.17 -10.96
CA SER A 3 23.10 -19.91 -10.92
C SER A 3 22.86 -18.71 -9.99
N LYS A 4 22.53 -17.54 -10.55
CA LYS A 4 22.05 -16.42 -9.75
C LYS A 4 20.71 -16.87 -9.20
N THR A 5 20.66 -17.28 -7.94
CA THR A 5 19.41 -17.42 -7.21
C THR A 5 18.68 -16.09 -7.36
N GLN A 6 17.53 -16.10 -8.01
CA GLN A 6 16.72 -14.90 -8.18
C GLN A 6 16.39 -14.39 -6.79
N ALA A 7 16.81 -13.16 -6.45
CA ALA A 7 16.50 -12.57 -5.16
C ALA A 7 14.97 -12.57 -4.99
N MET A 8 14.50 -13.20 -3.92
CA MET A 8 13.09 -13.24 -3.56
C MET A 8 12.90 -12.43 -2.30
N VAL A 9 11.84 -11.63 -2.28
CA VAL A 9 11.43 -10.91 -1.08
C VAL A 9 11.14 -11.92 0.03
N PRO A 10 11.54 -11.65 1.29
CA PRO A 10 11.30 -12.55 2.41
C PRO A 10 9.80 -12.84 2.60
N VAL A 11 9.50 -14.09 2.97
CA VAL A 11 8.14 -14.55 3.30
C VAL A 11 8.06 -14.75 4.81
N ILE A 12 7.10 -14.10 5.47
CA ILE A 12 6.94 -14.09 6.92
C ILE A 12 5.54 -14.59 7.27
N ASP A 13 5.44 -15.57 8.17
CA ASP A 13 4.16 -16.21 8.50
C ASP A 13 3.46 -15.57 9.70
N PHE A 14 2.27 -15.02 9.47
CA PHE A 14 1.36 -14.45 10.46
C PHE A 14 0.16 -15.34 10.77
N SER A 15 0.06 -16.51 10.13
CA SER A 15 -1.04 -17.47 10.32
C SER A 15 -0.91 -18.26 11.63
N ASN A 16 0.27 -18.20 12.27
CA ASN A 16 0.51 -18.86 13.54
C ASN A 16 -0.31 -18.22 14.68
N GLN A 17 -1.26 -18.98 15.24
CA GLN A 17 -2.13 -18.56 16.36
C GLN A 17 -1.37 -18.27 17.66
N ASN A 18 -0.14 -18.79 17.82
CA ASN A 18 0.70 -18.53 18.98
C ASN A 18 1.47 -17.21 18.88
N LEU A 19 1.40 -16.50 17.75
CA LEU A 19 2.08 -15.23 17.54
C LEU A 19 1.43 -14.11 18.37
N LYS A 20 1.82 -14.04 19.65
CA LYS A 20 1.31 -13.11 20.68
C LYS A 20 2.42 -12.20 21.19
N ALA A 21 2.10 -10.95 21.48
CA ALA A 21 3.07 -9.99 22.00
C ALA A 21 3.79 -10.53 23.25
N GLY A 22 5.12 -10.45 23.26
CA GLY A 22 5.98 -10.94 24.34
C GLY A 22 6.31 -12.45 24.31
N SER A 23 5.85 -13.18 23.29
CA SER A 23 6.28 -14.58 23.07
C SER A 23 7.64 -14.66 22.32
N PRO A 24 8.40 -15.76 22.46
CA PRO A 24 9.60 -15.98 21.65
C PRO A 24 9.32 -15.94 20.15
N GLU A 25 8.16 -16.44 19.71
CA GLU A 25 7.71 -16.39 18.32
C GLU A 25 7.50 -14.96 17.85
N TRP A 26 6.99 -14.08 18.71
CA TRP A 26 6.83 -12.65 18.40
C TRP A 26 8.17 -11.97 18.20
N ASP A 27 9.15 -12.21 19.07
CA ASP A 27 10.48 -11.63 18.92
C ASP A 27 11.20 -12.13 17.67
N PHE A 28 11.02 -13.41 17.33
CA PHE A 28 11.56 -14.01 16.11
C PHE A 28 10.92 -13.44 14.83
N VAL A 29 9.61 -13.25 14.80
CA VAL A 29 8.93 -12.63 13.65
C VAL A 29 9.28 -11.14 13.55
N LYS A 30 9.37 -10.45 14.68
CA LYS A 30 9.81 -9.05 14.76
C LYS A 30 11.20 -8.85 14.16
N SER A 31 12.16 -9.73 14.46
CA SER A 31 13.51 -9.65 13.87
C SER A 31 13.49 -9.88 12.36
N GLN A 32 12.71 -10.86 11.87
CA GLN A 32 12.54 -11.09 10.43
C GLN A 32 11.93 -9.89 9.71
N ILE A 33 10.91 -9.26 10.29
CA ILE A 33 10.30 -8.04 9.75
C ILE A 33 11.37 -6.96 9.65
N ARG A 34 12.15 -6.75 10.72
CA ARG A 34 13.19 -5.73 10.73
C ARG A 34 14.21 -5.95 9.61
N GLU A 35 14.75 -7.15 9.49
CA GLU A 35 15.72 -7.51 8.45
C GLU A 35 15.14 -7.35 7.04
N ALA A 36 13.91 -7.82 6.81
CA ALA A 36 13.26 -7.73 5.51
C ALA A 36 13.02 -6.27 5.08
N LEU A 37 12.59 -5.43 6.03
CA LEU A 37 12.34 -4.02 5.76
C LEU A 37 13.61 -3.20 5.56
N GLU A 38 14.70 -3.52 6.27
CA GLU A 38 16.00 -2.87 6.06
C GLU A 38 16.61 -3.21 4.70
N GLU A 39 16.50 -4.46 4.27
CA GLU A 39 17.11 -4.94 3.02
C GLU A 39 16.24 -4.64 1.78
N TYR A 40 14.92 -4.78 1.90
CA TYR A 40 14.00 -4.76 0.76
C TYR A 40 12.90 -3.69 0.85
N GLY A 41 12.68 -3.08 2.01
CA GLY A 41 11.55 -2.17 2.24
C GLY A 41 10.17 -2.84 2.20
N CYS A 42 10.13 -4.17 2.07
CA CYS A 42 8.92 -4.96 1.93
C CYS A 42 9.13 -6.43 2.32
N PHE A 43 8.02 -7.14 2.54
CA PHE A 43 7.98 -8.60 2.71
C PHE A 43 6.62 -9.17 2.27
N GLU A 44 6.58 -10.45 1.91
CA GLU A 44 5.33 -11.21 1.75
C GLU A 44 4.87 -11.71 3.12
N ALA A 45 3.65 -11.36 3.53
CA ALA A 45 3.04 -11.79 4.77
C ALA A 45 2.05 -12.93 4.49
N LEU A 46 2.38 -14.16 4.86
CA LEU A 46 1.41 -15.27 4.83
C LEU A 46 0.39 -15.05 5.94
N PHE A 47 -0.88 -15.16 5.57
CA PHE A 47 -2.01 -14.87 6.44
C PHE A 47 -3.25 -15.63 5.98
N ASP A 48 -3.34 -16.90 6.36
CA ASP A 48 -4.42 -17.82 5.96
C ASP A 48 -5.85 -17.31 6.18
N PRO A 49 -6.19 -16.53 7.22
CA PRO A 49 -7.56 -16.05 7.41
C PRO A 49 -8.13 -15.27 6.21
N ILE A 50 -7.30 -14.69 5.34
CA ILE A 50 -7.78 -13.97 4.15
C ILE A 50 -8.44 -14.90 3.11
N LEU A 51 -8.12 -16.19 3.13
CA LEU A 51 -8.65 -17.18 2.20
C LEU A 51 -10.18 -17.29 2.29
N GLU A 52 -10.75 -17.10 3.48
CA GLU A 52 -12.20 -17.13 3.70
C GLU A 52 -12.93 -16.02 2.93
N LEU A 53 -12.27 -14.87 2.75
CA LEU A 53 -12.83 -13.71 2.05
C LEU A 53 -12.46 -13.66 0.56
N ARG A 54 -11.46 -14.44 0.13
CA ARG A 54 -10.86 -14.34 -1.21
C ARG A 54 -11.89 -14.31 -2.34
N LYS A 55 -12.77 -15.32 -2.39
CA LYS A 55 -13.78 -15.43 -3.46
C LYS A 55 -14.76 -14.27 -3.45
N ALA A 56 -15.22 -13.85 -2.27
CA ALA A 56 -16.16 -12.74 -2.13
C ALA A 56 -15.51 -11.42 -2.56
N VAL A 57 -14.28 -11.16 -2.11
CA VAL A 57 -13.52 -9.94 -2.41
C VAL A 57 -13.27 -9.77 -3.91
N PHE A 58 -12.78 -10.81 -4.60
CA PHE A 58 -12.54 -10.70 -6.04
C PHE A 58 -13.84 -10.70 -6.86
N GLY A 59 -14.90 -11.36 -6.38
CA GLY A 59 -16.24 -11.22 -6.97
C GLY A 59 -16.76 -9.79 -6.87
N ALA A 60 -16.61 -9.14 -5.71
CA ALA A 60 -16.98 -7.75 -5.48
C ALA A 60 -16.16 -6.79 -6.38
N LEU A 61 -14.86 -7.04 -6.55
CA LEU A 61 -14.03 -6.27 -7.48
C LEU A 61 -14.48 -6.39 -8.94
N GLN A 62 -14.79 -7.61 -9.40
CA GLN A 62 -15.31 -7.80 -10.74
C GLN A 62 -16.62 -7.03 -10.93
N GLU A 63 -17.55 -7.19 -9.98
CA GLU A 63 -18.86 -6.54 -10.01
C GLU A 63 -18.76 -5.01 -10.14
N VAL A 64 -17.93 -4.36 -9.32
CA VAL A 64 -17.81 -2.89 -9.34
C VAL A 64 -17.11 -2.37 -10.60
N PHE A 65 -16.12 -3.11 -11.13
CA PHE A 65 -15.41 -2.69 -12.33
C PHE A 65 -16.15 -3.00 -13.63
N ASP A 66 -17.13 -3.91 -13.60
CA ASP A 66 -18.04 -4.21 -14.72
C ASP A 66 -19.17 -3.19 -14.87
N LEU A 67 -19.37 -2.32 -13.87
CA LEU A 67 -20.30 -1.20 -13.97
C LEU A 67 -19.94 -0.27 -15.15
N PRO A 68 -20.94 0.41 -15.76
CA PRO A 68 -20.70 1.41 -16.78
C PRO A 68 -19.72 2.50 -16.31
N LEU A 69 -18.88 3.00 -17.23
CA LEU A 69 -17.90 4.05 -16.92
C LEU A 69 -18.55 5.27 -16.25
N GLU A 70 -19.73 5.69 -16.73
CA GLU A 70 -20.45 6.84 -16.17
C GLU A 70 -20.91 6.60 -14.73
N THR A 71 -21.27 5.36 -14.38
CA THR A 71 -21.56 4.98 -12.99
C THR A 71 -20.30 5.02 -12.15
N LYS A 72 -19.19 4.45 -12.62
CA LYS A 72 -17.89 4.44 -11.90
C LYS A 72 -17.39 5.86 -11.60
N LYS A 73 -17.62 6.81 -12.52
CA LYS A 73 -17.29 8.24 -12.33
C LYS A 73 -18.11 8.94 -11.25
N LEU A 74 -19.19 8.35 -10.73
CA LEU A 74 -19.93 8.90 -9.59
C LEU A 74 -19.14 8.80 -8.27
N CYS A 75 -18.15 7.91 -8.19
CA CYS A 75 -17.21 7.88 -7.09
C CYS A 75 -16.23 9.05 -7.22
N VAL A 76 -16.57 10.20 -6.62
CA VAL A 76 -15.80 11.45 -6.69
C VAL A 76 -15.21 11.82 -5.34
N SER A 77 -14.12 12.57 -5.37
CA SER A 77 -13.55 13.22 -4.19
C SER A 77 -12.85 14.50 -4.61
N ASP A 78 -12.89 15.50 -3.74
CA ASP A 78 -12.15 16.75 -3.82
C ASP A 78 -10.67 16.59 -3.40
N LYS A 79 -10.35 15.52 -2.65
CA LYS A 79 -8.99 15.22 -2.22
C LYS A 79 -8.20 14.50 -3.32
N PRO A 80 -6.92 14.84 -3.53
CA PRO A 80 -6.11 14.21 -4.56
C PRO A 80 -5.92 12.72 -4.28
N PHE A 81 -5.90 11.90 -5.34
CA PHE A 81 -5.75 10.44 -5.27
C PHE A 81 -6.92 9.68 -4.63
N ARG A 82 -8.09 10.31 -4.45
CA ARG A 82 -9.33 9.67 -3.95
C ARG A 82 -10.36 9.55 -5.07
N GLY A 83 -11.40 8.75 -4.85
CA GLY A 83 -12.45 8.50 -5.85
C GLY A 83 -11.97 7.63 -7.01
N TYR A 84 -12.74 7.65 -8.11
CA TYR A 84 -12.44 6.93 -9.33
C TYR A 84 -11.34 7.62 -10.14
N SER A 85 -10.36 6.85 -10.58
CA SER A 85 -9.27 7.28 -11.45
C SER A 85 -9.07 6.27 -12.59
N CYS A 86 -8.76 6.76 -13.79
CA CYS A 86 -8.38 5.91 -14.91
C CYS A 86 -7.12 6.46 -15.58
N SER A 87 -6.19 5.58 -15.94
CA SER A 87 -5.01 5.96 -16.73
C SER A 87 -5.43 6.44 -18.13
N PRO A 88 -4.64 7.32 -18.79
CA PRO A 88 -4.94 7.77 -20.16
C PRO A 88 -5.09 6.62 -21.18
N SER A 89 -4.40 5.50 -20.95
CA SER A 89 -4.48 4.31 -21.80
C SER A 89 -5.78 3.52 -21.66
N GLY A 90 -6.57 3.77 -20.59
CA GLY A 90 -7.72 2.96 -20.19
C GLY A 90 -7.35 1.65 -19.48
N LEU A 91 -6.08 1.24 -19.51
CA LEU A 91 -5.64 -0.08 -19.07
C LEU A 91 -5.51 -0.24 -17.54
N PHE A 92 -5.57 0.85 -16.80
CA PHE A 92 -5.58 0.85 -15.33
C PHE A 92 -6.70 1.73 -14.81
N GLN A 93 -7.52 1.17 -13.93
CA GLN A 93 -8.63 1.82 -13.24
C GLN A 93 -8.48 1.59 -11.74
N SER A 94 -8.82 2.59 -10.93
CA SER A 94 -8.85 2.43 -9.48
C SER A 94 -9.97 3.26 -8.85
N MET A 95 -10.45 2.84 -7.69
CA MET A 95 -11.31 3.64 -6.81
C MET A 95 -10.71 3.65 -5.42
N ALA A 96 -10.67 4.81 -4.77
CA ALA A 96 -10.13 4.94 -3.43
C ALA A 96 -11.11 5.65 -2.48
N VAL A 97 -11.22 5.12 -1.26
CA VAL A 97 -12.06 5.64 -0.18
C VAL A 97 -11.20 5.83 1.07
N ASP A 98 -11.23 7.03 1.64
CA ASP A 98 -10.56 7.35 2.91
C ASP A 98 -11.41 6.89 4.11
N ASP A 99 -10.78 6.82 5.29
CA ASP A 99 -11.42 6.40 6.53
C ASP A 99 -12.21 5.08 6.36
N ALA A 100 -11.62 4.14 5.62
CA ALA A 100 -12.26 2.91 5.16
C ALA A 100 -12.68 1.97 6.31
N HIS A 101 -12.07 2.12 7.49
CA HIS A 101 -12.47 1.43 8.72
C HIS A 101 -13.87 1.84 9.23
N ILE A 102 -14.40 2.98 8.75
CA ILE A 102 -15.77 3.42 9.00
C ILE A 102 -16.65 2.83 7.89
N ALA A 103 -17.47 1.84 8.25
CA ALA A 103 -18.28 1.09 7.28
C ALA A 103 -19.23 2.00 6.48
N GLU A 104 -19.75 3.06 7.09
CA GLU A 104 -20.62 4.05 6.48
C GLU A 104 -19.93 4.78 5.30
N ASN A 105 -18.62 5.01 5.37
CA ASN A 105 -17.88 5.66 4.29
C ASN A 105 -17.79 4.76 3.05
N ILE A 106 -17.57 3.47 3.25
CA ILE A 106 -17.61 2.48 2.16
C ILE A 106 -19.01 2.42 1.56
N GLU A 107 -20.05 2.41 2.41
CA GLU A 107 -21.43 2.38 1.96
C GLU A 107 -21.79 3.63 1.14
N GLN A 108 -21.47 4.83 1.62
CA GLN A 108 -21.81 6.07 0.93
C GLN A 108 -20.99 6.24 -0.36
N CYS A 109 -19.67 6.06 -0.33
CA CYS A 109 -18.79 6.38 -1.45
C CYS A 109 -18.83 5.35 -2.58
N LEU A 110 -19.00 4.06 -2.26
CA LEU A 110 -18.99 3.00 -3.27
C LEU A 110 -20.37 2.40 -3.45
N THR A 111 -21.12 2.15 -2.38
CA THR A 111 -22.35 1.36 -2.53
C THR A 111 -23.53 2.20 -2.98
N THR A 112 -23.92 3.20 -2.22
CA THR A 112 -25.06 4.07 -2.54
C THR A 112 -24.79 4.92 -3.78
N SER A 113 -23.53 5.34 -3.97
CA SER A 113 -23.14 6.15 -5.13
C SER A 113 -23.12 5.36 -6.45
N LEU A 114 -22.75 4.08 -6.42
CA LEU A 114 -22.62 3.26 -7.64
C LEU A 114 -23.86 2.40 -7.92
N TRP A 115 -24.60 1.99 -6.88
CA TRP A 115 -25.83 1.21 -7.00
C TRP A 115 -27.01 1.99 -6.41
N PRO A 116 -27.96 2.48 -7.25
CA PRO A 116 -29.13 3.23 -6.77
C PRO A 116 -30.01 2.48 -5.77
N GLN A 117 -30.04 1.14 -5.85
CA GLN A 117 -30.78 0.27 -4.93
C GLN A 117 -29.90 -0.28 -3.79
N GLY A 118 -28.64 0.16 -3.72
CA GLY A 118 -27.61 -0.37 -2.84
C GLY A 118 -27.08 -1.75 -3.26
N ASN A 119 -25.97 -2.13 -2.63
CA ASN A 119 -25.32 -3.43 -2.73
C ASN A 119 -24.68 -3.78 -1.38
N ILE A 120 -25.53 -4.23 -0.45
CA ILE A 120 -25.11 -4.53 0.93
C ILE A 120 -24.03 -5.62 0.97
N SER A 121 -24.08 -6.59 0.05
CA SER A 121 -23.09 -7.67 -0.02
C SER A 121 -21.71 -7.13 -0.36
N PHE A 122 -21.61 -6.18 -1.29
CA PHE A 122 -20.38 -5.49 -1.64
C PHE A 122 -19.80 -4.73 -0.43
N SER A 123 -20.61 -3.88 0.22
CA SER A 123 -20.16 -3.15 1.42
C SER A 123 -19.64 -4.07 2.51
N LYS A 124 -20.39 -5.13 2.84
CA LYS A 124 -20.02 -6.08 3.89
C LYS A 124 -18.72 -6.81 3.56
N THR A 125 -18.54 -7.21 2.31
CA THR A 125 -17.32 -7.89 1.85
C THR A 125 -16.09 -7.00 2.03
N LEU A 126 -16.18 -5.73 1.61
CA LEU A 126 -15.07 -4.79 1.79
C LEU A 126 -14.83 -4.45 3.26
N ALA A 127 -15.89 -4.26 4.05
CA ALA A 127 -15.75 -4.01 5.50
C ALA A 127 -15.05 -5.17 6.22
N SER A 128 -15.42 -6.43 5.92
CA SER A 128 -14.73 -7.61 6.46
C SER A 128 -13.26 -7.68 6.03
N PHE A 129 -12.97 -7.36 4.75
CA PHE A 129 -11.59 -7.29 4.26
C PHE A 129 -10.77 -6.22 5.01
N ILE A 130 -11.32 -5.02 5.18
CA ILE A 130 -10.65 -3.89 5.84
C ILE A 130 -10.41 -4.22 7.30
N GLN A 131 -11.40 -4.74 8.03
CA GLN A 131 -11.25 -5.12 9.43
C GLN A 131 -10.07 -6.09 9.59
N LEU A 132 -10.12 -7.20 8.84
CA LEU A 132 -9.10 -8.24 8.89
C LEU A 132 -7.70 -7.73 8.54
N THR A 133 -7.60 -6.91 7.49
CA THR A 133 -6.33 -6.36 7.01
C THR A 133 -5.79 -5.30 7.97
N SER A 134 -6.66 -4.49 8.59
CA SER A 134 -6.26 -3.47 9.56
C SER A 134 -5.74 -4.06 10.87
N ASP A 135 -6.27 -5.22 11.30
CA ASP A 135 -5.76 -5.91 12.48
C ASP A 135 -4.35 -6.49 12.23
N LEU A 136 -4.10 -7.00 11.01
CA LEU A 136 -2.77 -7.43 10.59
C LEU A 136 -1.80 -6.24 10.49
N GLU A 137 -2.24 -5.13 9.90
CA GLU A 137 -1.47 -3.89 9.78
C GLU A 137 -1.01 -3.37 11.15
N LYS A 138 -1.92 -3.27 12.13
CA LYS A 138 -1.59 -2.85 13.51
C LYS A 138 -0.57 -3.78 14.16
N LYS A 139 -0.71 -5.10 13.94
CA LYS A 139 0.23 -6.10 14.46
C LYS A 139 1.63 -5.89 13.89
N ILE A 140 1.73 -5.68 12.57
CA ILE A 140 2.99 -5.40 11.88
C ILE A 140 3.59 -4.07 12.35
N LEU A 141 2.79 -3.00 12.42
CA LEU A 141 3.24 -1.69 12.88
C LEU A 141 3.82 -1.78 14.30
N LYS A 142 3.15 -2.50 15.20
CA LYS A 142 3.65 -2.74 16.55
C LYS A 142 5.02 -3.43 16.55
N MET A 143 5.19 -4.48 15.74
CA MET A 143 6.49 -5.16 15.61
C MET A 143 7.58 -4.23 15.05
N ILE A 144 7.25 -3.40 14.06
CA ILE A 144 8.17 -2.40 13.52
C ILE A 144 8.60 -1.45 14.64
N LEU A 145 7.66 -0.82 15.35
CA LEU A 145 7.97 0.13 16.41
C LEU A 145 8.80 -0.50 17.53
N GLU A 146 8.43 -1.68 18.01
CA GLU A 146 9.21 -2.41 19.02
C GLU A 146 10.63 -2.74 18.54
N SER A 147 10.83 -3.03 17.25
CA SER A 147 12.17 -3.31 16.70
C SER A 147 13.10 -2.08 16.76
N PHE A 148 12.53 -0.89 16.83
CA PHE A 148 13.26 0.39 16.98
C PHE A 148 13.23 0.92 18.43
N GLY A 149 12.56 0.25 19.37
CA GLY A 149 12.34 0.77 20.74
C GLY A 149 11.41 2.00 20.77
N LEU A 150 10.44 2.04 19.86
CA LEU A 150 9.52 3.16 19.62
C LEU A 150 8.06 2.80 19.96
N GLU A 151 7.82 1.74 20.72
CA GLU A 151 6.48 1.25 21.06
C GLU A 151 5.59 2.29 21.77
N LYS A 152 6.20 3.28 22.43
CA LYS A 152 5.47 4.40 23.06
C LYS A 152 4.70 5.27 22.06
N TYR A 153 5.03 5.21 20.77
CA TYR A 153 4.37 5.95 19.70
C TYR A 153 3.19 5.20 19.07
N MET A 154 2.88 3.98 19.52
CA MET A 154 1.82 3.16 18.94
C MET A 154 0.45 3.86 18.96
N ASP A 155 0.07 4.43 20.11
CA ASP A 155 -1.22 5.10 20.27
C ASP A 155 -1.27 6.39 19.43
N GLU A 156 -0.20 7.19 19.44
CA GLU A 156 -0.10 8.40 18.61
C GLU A 156 -0.29 8.07 17.13
N LEU A 157 0.45 7.10 16.59
CA LEU A 157 0.34 6.74 15.17
C LEU A 157 -1.01 6.12 14.83
N THR A 158 -1.62 5.36 15.74
CA THR A 158 -2.95 4.79 15.52
C THR A 158 -4.03 5.88 15.47
N ASP A 159 -3.96 6.88 16.36
CA ASP A 159 -4.95 7.95 16.43
C ASP A 159 -4.79 8.98 15.30
N THR A 160 -3.56 9.21 14.88
CA THR A 160 -3.20 10.24 13.89
C THR A 160 -3.14 9.72 12.46
N THR A 161 -3.38 8.43 12.24
CA THR A 161 -3.52 7.85 10.91
C THR A 161 -4.96 7.41 10.63
N ASN A 162 -5.25 7.19 9.35
CA ASN A 162 -6.45 6.53 8.88
C ASN A 162 -6.11 5.51 7.79
N TYR A 163 -7.12 4.71 7.42
CA TYR A 163 -6.98 3.73 6.35
C TYR A 163 -7.66 4.23 5.08
N GLN A 164 -6.92 4.30 3.99
CA GLN A 164 -7.48 4.41 2.64
C GLN A 164 -7.56 3.01 2.03
N LEU A 165 -8.76 2.58 1.63
CA LEU A 165 -8.91 1.42 0.76
C LEU A 165 -8.79 1.88 -0.69
N ARG A 166 -7.94 1.23 -1.48
CA ARG A 166 -7.94 1.36 -2.94
C ARG A 166 -8.19 0.03 -3.59
N ILE A 167 -9.20 -0.02 -4.44
CA ILE A 167 -9.48 -1.15 -5.32
C ILE A 167 -8.97 -0.85 -6.73
N MET A 168 -8.40 -1.84 -7.40
CA MET A 168 -7.67 -1.66 -8.65
C MET A 168 -8.00 -2.76 -9.64
N LYS A 169 -8.20 -2.35 -10.91
CA LYS A 169 -8.29 -3.23 -12.06
C LYS A 169 -7.24 -2.81 -13.10
N TYR A 170 -6.52 -3.80 -13.59
CA TYR A 170 -5.62 -3.68 -14.72
C TYR A 170 -6.18 -4.53 -15.85
N GLU A 171 -6.60 -3.88 -16.94
CA GLU A 171 -7.11 -4.58 -18.12
C GLU A 171 -5.98 -5.37 -18.78
N LYS A 172 -6.28 -6.56 -19.29
CA LYS A 172 -5.31 -7.34 -20.06
C LYS A 172 -4.67 -6.51 -21.18
N PRO A 173 -3.33 -6.57 -21.34
CA PRO A 173 -2.68 -5.90 -22.46
C PRO A 173 -3.23 -6.40 -23.81
N LYS A 174 -3.40 -5.48 -24.76
CA LYS A 174 -3.82 -5.81 -26.14
C LYS A 174 -2.67 -6.34 -27.01
N THR A 175 -1.49 -6.51 -26.43
CA THR A 175 -0.26 -6.91 -27.11
C THR A 175 0.34 -8.14 -26.43
N LYS A 176 1.20 -8.86 -27.15
CA LYS A 176 1.97 -9.99 -26.58
C LYS A 176 3.21 -9.51 -25.81
N GLU A 177 3.51 -8.22 -25.87
CA GLU A 177 4.67 -7.62 -25.24
C GLU A 177 4.35 -7.25 -23.79
N GLN A 178 5.40 -7.18 -22.97
CA GLN A 178 5.25 -6.75 -21.59
C GLN A 178 4.86 -5.26 -21.58
N THR A 179 3.70 -4.95 -21.01
CA THR A 179 3.13 -3.61 -21.01
C THR A 179 3.18 -3.03 -19.60
N MET A 180 3.66 -1.79 -19.47
CA MET A 180 3.66 -1.07 -18.20
C MET A 180 2.25 -0.58 -17.90
N MET A 181 1.68 -1.07 -16.81
CA MET A 181 0.32 -0.79 -16.38
C MET A 181 0.28 0.27 -15.27
N ALA A 182 1.27 0.24 -14.38
CA ALA A 182 1.55 1.30 -13.41
C ALA A 182 3.04 1.64 -13.48
N PRO A 183 3.41 2.94 -13.58
CA PRO A 183 4.80 3.37 -13.62
C PRO A 183 5.51 3.08 -12.29
N ALA A 184 6.85 3.08 -12.34
CA ALA A 184 7.67 2.97 -11.14
C ALA A 184 7.39 4.13 -10.17
N HIS A 185 7.07 3.81 -8.92
CA HIS A 185 6.82 4.77 -7.85
C HIS A 185 7.11 4.18 -6.46
N CYS A 186 7.14 5.04 -5.45
CA CYS A 186 7.11 4.68 -4.03
C CYS A 186 5.76 5.13 -3.45
N ASP A 187 5.20 4.33 -2.53
CA ASP A 187 3.97 4.71 -1.86
C ASP A 187 4.20 5.88 -0.92
N GLN A 188 3.36 6.91 -1.00
CA GLN A 188 3.53 8.13 -0.21
C GLN A 188 3.04 8.00 1.24
N ASN A 189 2.45 6.86 1.61
CA ASN A 189 1.74 6.64 2.86
C ASN A 189 2.68 6.19 4.01
N MET A 190 2.13 5.69 5.11
CA MET A 190 2.91 5.05 6.19
C MET A 190 3.24 3.59 5.83
N MET A 191 2.23 2.79 5.50
CA MET A 191 2.38 1.38 5.20
C MET A 191 1.27 0.90 4.26
N THR A 192 1.63 0.00 3.34
CA THR A 192 0.71 -0.61 2.37
C THR A 192 0.62 -2.11 2.61
N LEU A 193 -0.61 -2.63 2.71
CA LEU A 193 -0.90 -4.05 2.59
C LEU A 193 -1.66 -4.28 1.28
N LEU A 194 -1.01 -4.90 0.29
CA LEU A 194 -1.59 -5.15 -1.02
C LEU A 194 -1.91 -6.63 -1.21
N TYR A 195 -3.16 -6.89 -1.58
CA TYR A 195 -3.70 -8.21 -1.90
C TYR A 195 -4.03 -8.29 -3.39
N GLN A 196 -3.69 -9.40 -4.05
CA GLN A 196 -3.90 -9.58 -5.49
C GLN A 196 -4.50 -10.93 -5.85
N ASP A 197 -5.04 -11.00 -7.06
CA ASP A 197 -5.44 -12.25 -7.70
C ASP A 197 -4.24 -13.04 -8.25
N GLU A 198 -4.53 -14.08 -9.04
CA GLU A 198 -3.54 -15.02 -9.55
C GLU A 198 -2.73 -14.44 -10.71
N VAL A 199 -3.11 -13.25 -11.20
CA VAL A 199 -2.48 -12.61 -12.34
C VAL A 199 -1.28 -11.79 -11.86
N ASN A 200 -0.09 -12.26 -12.25
CA ASN A 200 1.16 -11.59 -11.90
C ASN A 200 1.30 -10.24 -12.61
N GLY A 201 2.09 -9.37 -12.00
CA GLY A 201 2.50 -8.13 -12.65
C GLY A 201 3.23 -7.15 -11.75
N LEU A 202 3.11 -7.29 -10.42
CA LEU A 202 3.88 -6.49 -9.48
C LEU A 202 5.37 -6.81 -9.61
N GLU A 203 6.18 -5.77 -9.80
CA GLU A 203 7.63 -5.85 -9.72
C GLU A 203 8.14 -4.88 -8.66
N ILE A 204 9.10 -5.32 -7.84
CA ILE A 204 9.75 -4.53 -6.79
C ILE A 204 11.22 -4.39 -7.13
N GLN A 205 11.75 -3.17 -7.04
CA GLN A 205 13.16 -2.90 -7.30
C GLN A 205 14.00 -3.19 -6.05
N ASN A 206 15.03 -4.02 -6.17
CA ASN A 206 16.00 -4.24 -5.09
C ASN A 206 17.01 -3.08 -4.99
N LYS A 207 17.84 -3.09 -3.94
CA LYS A 207 18.88 -2.08 -3.71
C LYS A 207 19.96 -1.99 -4.81
N TYR A 208 20.04 -2.97 -5.69
CA TYR A 208 20.95 -3.00 -6.85
C TYR A 208 20.29 -2.44 -8.12
N GLY A 209 19.04 -1.98 -8.04
CA GLY A 209 18.29 -1.43 -9.17
C GLY A 209 17.64 -2.50 -10.05
N GLU A 210 17.71 -3.78 -9.68
CA GLU A 210 17.11 -4.88 -10.43
C GLU A 210 15.63 -5.07 -10.04
N TRP A 211 14.78 -5.31 -11.04
CA TRP A 211 13.34 -5.53 -10.85
C TRP A 211 13.05 -7.01 -10.56
N MET A 212 12.47 -7.29 -9.40
CA MET A 212 12.06 -8.61 -8.95
C MET A 212 10.58 -8.81 -9.20
N ASN A 213 10.21 -9.86 -9.93
CA ASN A 213 8.82 -10.22 -10.16
C ASN A 213 8.22 -10.87 -8.92
N MET A 214 7.09 -10.34 -8.46
CA MET A 214 6.39 -10.88 -7.29
C MET A 214 5.34 -11.91 -7.71
N LYS A 215 5.47 -13.11 -7.14
CA LYS A 215 4.49 -14.20 -7.23
C LYS A 215 3.92 -14.44 -5.83
N LEU A 216 2.85 -13.73 -5.52
CA LEU A 216 2.23 -13.78 -4.21
C LEU A 216 1.36 -15.03 -4.06
N SER A 217 1.41 -15.66 -2.88
CA SER A 217 0.46 -16.71 -2.51
C SER A 217 -0.96 -16.15 -2.41
N SER A 218 -1.96 -16.98 -2.71
CA SER A 218 -3.38 -16.64 -2.53
C SER A 218 -3.75 -16.35 -1.06
N SER A 219 -2.94 -16.83 -0.12
CA SER A 219 -3.05 -16.58 1.32
C SER A 219 -2.13 -15.48 1.83
N SER A 220 -1.61 -14.60 0.96
CA SER A 220 -0.61 -13.61 1.37
C SER A 220 -0.95 -12.18 0.99
N PHE A 221 -0.33 -11.25 1.69
CA PHE A 221 -0.22 -9.84 1.31
C PHE A 221 1.23 -9.52 0.97
N ILE A 222 1.46 -8.57 0.07
CA ILE A 222 2.73 -7.85 0.07
C ILE A 222 2.60 -6.65 1.00
N VAL A 223 3.53 -6.54 1.94
CA VAL A 223 3.63 -5.43 2.90
C VAL A 223 4.76 -4.53 2.44
N MET A 224 4.52 -3.24 2.28
CA MET A 224 5.51 -2.26 1.84
C MET A 224 5.52 -1.05 2.76
N ILE A 225 6.71 -0.53 3.05
CA ILE A 225 6.88 0.71 3.78
C ILE A 225 6.64 1.89 2.85
N GLY A 226 5.84 2.85 3.30
CA GLY A 226 5.62 4.09 2.57
C GLY A 226 6.62 5.17 2.94
N GLU A 227 6.67 6.23 2.14
CA GLU A 227 7.59 7.34 2.30
C GLU A 227 7.38 8.08 3.62
N CYS A 228 6.14 8.20 4.12
CA CYS A 228 5.89 8.85 5.41
C CYS A 228 6.53 8.10 6.57
N LEU A 229 6.40 6.77 6.62
CA LEU A 229 7.02 5.98 7.67
C LEU A 229 8.56 5.96 7.51
N SER A 230 9.07 5.95 6.28
CA SER A 230 10.49 6.14 6.00
C SER A 230 11.02 7.46 6.57
N VAL A 231 10.30 8.57 6.36
CA VAL A 231 10.64 9.89 6.91
C VAL A 231 10.50 9.92 8.43
N TRP A 232 9.39 9.40 8.96
CA TRP A 232 9.16 9.34 10.41
C TRP A 232 10.27 8.54 11.10
N LEU A 233 10.73 7.44 10.52
CA LEU A 233 11.87 6.66 11.00
C LEU A 233 13.24 7.28 10.66
N ASN A 234 13.32 8.57 10.35
CA ASN A 234 14.56 9.28 9.99
C ASN A 234 15.41 8.55 8.92
N GLY A 235 14.76 7.93 7.94
CA GLY A 235 15.42 7.24 6.82
C GLY A 235 15.96 5.85 7.16
N ARG A 236 15.71 5.31 8.37
CA ARG A 236 16.18 3.97 8.77
C ARG A 236 15.61 2.84 7.91
N LEU A 237 14.37 3.00 7.43
CA LEU A 237 13.76 2.11 6.46
C LEU A 237 13.53 2.88 5.16
N SER A 238 13.63 2.18 4.03
CA SER A 238 13.40 2.76 2.70
C SER A 238 12.09 2.27 2.10
N SER A 239 11.33 3.17 1.47
CA SER A 239 10.16 2.79 0.68
C SER A 239 10.62 2.20 -0.65
N PRO A 240 10.21 0.96 -1.00
CA PRO A 240 10.69 0.32 -2.22
C PRO A 240 10.02 0.91 -3.45
N TYR A 241 10.81 1.09 -4.52
CA TYR A 241 10.24 1.34 -5.84
C TYR A 241 9.52 0.08 -6.32
N HIS A 242 8.30 0.26 -6.79
CA HIS A 242 7.52 -0.81 -7.37
C HIS A 242 6.76 -0.31 -8.61
N ARG A 243 6.43 -1.25 -9.49
CA ARG A 243 5.68 -0.99 -10.73
C ARG A 243 4.78 -2.18 -11.05
N VAL A 244 3.87 -1.99 -12.01
CA VAL A 244 3.07 -3.11 -12.55
C VAL A 244 3.38 -3.29 -14.02
N MET A 245 3.94 -4.44 -14.37
CA MET A 245 4.24 -4.87 -15.73
C MET A 245 3.42 -6.12 -16.04
N MET A 246 2.49 -6.03 -16.98
CA MET A 246 1.64 -7.18 -17.34
C MET A 246 1.95 -7.74 -18.71
N LYS A 247 1.74 -9.04 -18.84
CA LYS A 247 1.70 -9.79 -20.09
C LYS A 247 0.66 -10.89 -19.93
N GLY A 248 -0.14 -11.14 -20.96
CA GLY A 248 -1.13 -12.22 -20.95
C GLY A 248 -2.51 -11.76 -21.41
N ASN A 249 -3.51 -12.60 -21.13
CA ASN A 249 -4.86 -12.45 -21.68
C ASN A 249 -5.94 -12.29 -20.61
N ASP A 250 -5.52 -12.10 -19.35
CA ASP A 250 -6.40 -12.02 -18.19
C ASP A 250 -6.26 -10.65 -17.52
N ASP A 251 -7.38 -10.12 -17.05
CA ASP A 251 -7.41 -8.89 -16.25
C ASP A 251 -6.85 -9.20 -14.86
N ARG A 252 -6.11 -8.25 -14.28
CA ARG A 252 -5.57 -8.36 -12.91
C ARG A 252 -6.36 -7.46 -11.97
N TYR A 253 -6.73 -8.01 -10.82
CA TYR A 253 -7.42 -7.32 -9.74
C TYR A 253 -6.56 -7.28 -8.49
N SER A 254 -6.55 -6.13 -7.81
CA SER A 254 -5.89 -6.00 -6.50
C SER A 254 -6.58 -5.00 -5.60
N LEU A 255 -6.43 -5.18 -4.29
CA LEU A 255 -6.86 -4.23 -3.27
C LEU A 255 -5.65 -3.86 -2.43
N GLY A 256 -5.50 -2.58 -2.10
CA GLY A 256 -4.53 -2.12 -1.13
C GLY A 256 -5.20 -1.41 0.03
N LEU A 257 -4.77 -1.74 1.25
CA LEU A 257 -5.03 -0.93 2.43
C LEU A 257 -3.81 -0.06 2.68
N PHE A 258 -4.00 1.26 2.61
CA PHE A 258 -2.95 2.25 2.75
C PHE A 258 -3.15 3.01 4.07
N THR A 259 -2.25 2.85 5.03
CA THR A 259 -2.25 3.63 6.28
C THR A 259 -1.71 5.02 6.00
N ARG A 260 -2.50 6.07 6.20
CA ARG A 260 -2.15 7.44 5.84
C ARG A 260 -2.22 8.38 7.05
N PRO A 261 -1.34 9.38 7.14
CA PRO A 261 -1.50 10.45 8.12
C PRO A 261 -2.82 11.20 7.91
N ARG A 262 -3.50 11.56 9.01
CA ARG A 262 -4.66 12.46 8.99
C ARG A 262 -4.21 13.88 8.64
N GLU A 263 -5.12 14.64 8.03
CA GLU A 263 -4.91 16.07 7.77
C GLU A 263 -4.67 16.82 9.10
N GLY A 264 -3.64 17.67 9.14
CA GLY A 264 -3.22 18.38 10.35
C GLY A 264 -2.21 17.62 11.23
N TYR A 265 -1.96 16.33 10.99
CA TYR A 265 -0.87 15.63 11.68
C TYR A 265 0.49 16.04 11.09
N VAL A 266 1.36 16.52 11.95
CA VAL A 266 2.72 16.90 11.58
C VAL A 266 3.65 15.71 11.76
N ILE A 267 4.09 15.13 10.65
CA ILE A 267 5.12 14.09 10.67
C ILE A 267 6.41 14.71 11.15
N LYS A 268 6.96 14.15 12.22
CA LYS A 268 8.22 14.56 12.82
C LYS A 268 9.04 13.34 13.22
N VAL A 269 10.34 13.41 12.97
CA VAL A 269 11.31 12.40 13.40
C VAL A 269 11.31 12.27 14.94
N PRO A 270 11.14 11.06 15.51
CA PRO A 270 11.37 10.77 16.92
C PRO A 270 12.80 11.11 17.34
N ASN A 271 12.94 11.73 18.50
CA ASN A 271 14.25 12.17 19.00
C ASN A 271 15.20 10.98 19.24
N GLU A 272 14.65 9.80 19.54
CA GLU A 272 15.38 8.55 19.77
C GLU A 272 16.12 8.05 18.53
N LEU A 273 15.73 8.52 17.33
CA LEU A 273 16.36 8.17 16.06
C LEU A 273 17.40 9.19 15.60
N VAL A 274 17.69 10.20 16.43
CA VAL A 274 18.66 11.26 16.15
C VAL A 274 19.84 11.12 17.10
N ASP A 275 21.02 10.91 16.52
CA ASP A 275 22.28 10.80 17.25
C ASP A 275 23.44 11.35 16.38
N ASP A 276 24.66 11.37 16.92
CA ASP A 276 25.84 11.91 16.22
C ASP A 276 26.16 11.17 14.90
N ASN A 277 25.76 9.89 14.78
CA ASN A 277 25.94 9.08 13.58
C ASN A 277 24.73 9.13 12.63
N ASN A 278 23.58 9.60 13.10
CA ASN A 278 22.36 9.76 12.31
C ASN A 278 21.67 11.09 12.66
N PRO A 279 22.16 12.22 12.10
CA PRO A 279 21.53 13.50 12.34
C PRO A 279 20.10 13.52 11.79
N ILE A 280 19.34 14.54 12.17
CA ILE A 280 18.01 14.76 11.61
C ILE A 280 18.11 14.97 10.09
N LEU A 281 17.45 14.10 9.31
CA LEU A 281 17.47 14.17 7.85
C LEU A 281 16.27 14.92 7.28
N PHE A 282 15.18 14.99 8.06
CA PHE A 282 13.90 15.52 7.60
C PHE A 282 13.29 16.50 8.60
N LYS A 283 12.86 17.65 8.10
CA LYS A 283 12.12 18.67 8.85
C LYS A 283 10.65 18.25 9.04
N PRO A 284 9.99 18.72 10.12
CA PRO A 284 8.57 18.47 10.33
C PRO A 284 7.71 18.97 9.16
N HIS A 285 6.66 18.25 8.81
CA HIS A 285 5.74 18.64 7.74
C HIS A 285 4.35 18.02 7.87
N ASP A 286 3.34 18.66 7.29
CA ASP A 286 2.01 18.07 7.07
C ASP A 286 2.00 17.32 5.73
N HIS A 287 1.57 16.06 5.76
CA HIS A 287 1.58 15.20 4.58
C HIS A 287 0.47 15.55 3.58
N GLU A 288 -0.72 15.94 4.03
CA GLU A 288 -1.83 16.32 3.14
C GLU A 288 -1.54 17.66 2.45
N GLU A 289 -0.85 18.58 3.11
CA GLU A 289 -0.34 19.81 2.47
C GLU A 289 0.64 19.46 1.32
N PHE A 290 1.60 18.58 1.59
CA PHE A 290 2.53 18.09 0.56
C PHE A 290 1.78 17.48 -0.64
N LEU A 291 0.76 16.63 -0.40
CA LEU A 291 0.02 15.98 -1.48
C LEU A 291 -0.81 16.96 -2.33
N LYS A 292 -1.32 18.04 -1.74
CA LYS A 292 -1.98 19.13 -2.49
C LYS A 292 -0.99 19.81 -3.44
N ILE A 293 0.23 20.08 -2.99
CA ILE A 293 1.30 20.64 -3.83
C ILE A 293 1.69 19.64 -4.93
N PHE A 294 1.99 18.41 -4.54
CA PHE A 294 2.45 17.34 -5.43
C PHE A 294 1.45 17.06 -6.55
N SER A 295 0.16 16.94 -6.23
CA SER A 295 -0.89 16.74 -7.23
C SER A 295 -1.03 17.93 -8.20
N SER A 296 -0.90 19.17 -7.71
CA SER A 296 -0.88 20.37 -8.56
C SER A 296 0.30 20.37 -9.53
N GLU A 297 1.49 19.97 -9.08
CA GLU A 297 2.67 19.86 -9.93
C GLU A 297 2.52 18.75 -10.97
N MET A 298 1.97 17.59 -10.58
CA MET A 298 1.68 16.50 -11.52
C MET A 298 0.72 16.92 -12.61
N ALA A 299 -0.28 17.75 -12.29
CA ALA A 299 -1.24 18.28 -13.27
C ALA A 299 -0.60 19.29 -14.25
N LYS A 300 0.48 19.99 -13.83
CA LYS A 300 1.17 21.02 -14.64
C LYS A 300 2.32 20.46 -15.46
N ALA A 301 2.94 19.36 -15.03
CA ALA A 301 4.08 18.76 -15.70
C ALA A 301 3.60 17.80 -16.81
N ASP A 302 3.91 18.10 -18.07
CA ASP A 302 3.94 17.09 -19.13
C ASP A 302 4.97 16.03 -18.72
N PHE A 303 4.47 14.87 -18.28
CA PHE A 303 5.27 13.81 -17.66
C PHE A 303 6.32 13.26 -18.64
N LYS A 304 7.53 13.84 -18.65
CA LYS A 304 8.72 13.21 -19.24
C LYS A 304 9.28 12.22 -18.23
N SER A 305 8.99 10.95 -18.45
CA SER A 305 9.53 9.82 -17.69
C SER A 305 11.07 9.85 -17.73
N GLY A 306 11.71 9.78 -16.57
CA GLY A 306 13.16 9.64 -16.52
C GLY A 306 13.78 9.72 -15.14
N VAL A 307 13.24 10.54 -14.24
CA VAL A 307 13.77 10.64 -12.87
C VAL A 307 12.63 10.62 -11.87
N VAL A 308 12.38 9.46 -11.27
CA VAL A 308 11.42 9.30 -10.18
C VAL A 308 12.13 9.64 -8.88
N ILE A 309 12.32 10.93 -8.61
CA ILE A 309 12.82 11.39 -7.31
C ILE A 309 11.69 11.18 -6.29
N SER A 310 12.02 10.59 -5.13
CA SER A 310 11.17 10.64 -3.93
C SER A 310 10.85 12.10 -3.60
N ARG A 311 9.67 12.56 -3.99
CA ARG A 311 9.31 13.98 -3.89
C ARG A 311 9.04 14.36 -2.43
N LEU A 312 8.55 13.43 -1.61
CA LEU A 312 8.33 13.69 -0.19
C LEU A 312 9.65 13.92 0.53
N LYS A 313 10.66 13.05 0.33
CA LYS A 313 11.98 13.23 0.95
C LYS A 313 12.59 14.55 0.53
N ALA A 314 12.58 14.87 -0.78
CA ALA A 314 13.09 16.15 -1.27
C ALA A 314 12.36 17.36 -0.66
N TYR A 315 11.04 17.27 -0.45
CA TYR A 315 10.24 18.34 0.16
C TYR A 315 10.60 18.59 1.63
N CYS A 316 10.88 17.51 2.38
CA CYS A 316 11.13 17.57 3.81
C CYS A 316 12.62 17.46 4.21
N SER A 317 13.57 17.26 3.30
CA SER A 317 14.99 17.20 3.66
C SER A 317 15.49 18.48 4.34
N VAL A 318 16.40 18.31 5.30
CA VAL A 318 17.17 19.38 5.97
C VAL A 318 18.43 19.70 5.18
#